data_AF-A0A8C5VK93-F1
#
_entry.id   AF-A0A8C5VK93-F1
#
_cell.length_a   1.000
_cell.length_b   1.000
_cell.length_c   1.000
_cell.angle_alpha   90.00
_cell.angle_beta   90.00
_cell.angle_gamma   90.00
#
_symmetry.space_group_name_H-M   'P 1'
#
loop_
_entity.id
_entity.type
_entity.pdbx_description
1 polymer ?
#
loop_
_entity_poly.entity_id
_entity_poly.type
_entity_poly.pdbx_seq_one_letter_code
_entity_poly.pdbx_strand_id
1 'polypeptide(L)'
;MAQVAKDLNPGVKKMSLGQLPPARGVACLGCQGSCPGFEPHSWRKICRSCRCGQEEHCLSSDLEDDRKIGRLLTGSTHASLTARVRGGGGVRIYKRNRMIMTNPIATGKDPTFDTITYEWAPPGVTQKLGLQYMELVPKEKQPVTGTEGALYRRRQLMRQLPVYDQDPACCRGLAEDELPAMEAFVKQYKSEALGVGEVALPGQGGLPREDGKPQQKPEAAEPAAPATNGSLGDPSKEAEYVCELCKAAAPADSPVVYAGRAGYAKQWHPACFLCARCREPLVDLIYFWKDGAPWCGRHYCESLRPRCSVR
;
A
#
# COMPACT_ATOMS: atom_id res chain seq x y z
N MET A 1 15.27 2.83 -71.61
CA MET A 1 14.76 4.12 -71.09
C MET A 1 13.44 3.80 -70.38
N ALA A 2 13.44 3.46 -69.08
CA ALA A 2 13.39 4.39 -67.92
C ALA A 2 12.11 5.27 -67.98
N GLN A 3 11.23 5.39 -66.99
CA GLN A 3 11.23 5.25 -65.52
C GLN A 3 9.82 4.80 -65.06
N VAL A 4 9.65 3.85 -64.13
CA VAL A 4 9.63 3.99 -62.65
C VAL A 4 8.67 5.06 -62.15
N ALA A 5 7.42 4.66 -61.87
CA ALA A 5 6.51 5.40 -61.01
C ALA A 5 6.53 4.79 -59.60
N LYS A 6 6.74 5.67 -58.62
CA LYS A 6 7.01 5.42 -57.21
C LYS A 6 5.76 5.04 -56.42
N ASP A 7 6.02 4.28 -55.36
CA ASP A 7 5.15 3.86 -54.27
C ASP A 7 4.22 4.94 -53.71
N LEU A 8 3.11 4.50 -53.09
CA LEU A 8 2.76 4.79 -51.69
C LEU A 8 1.41 4.14 -51.31
N ASN A 9 1.48 2.98 -50.64
CA ASN A 9 0.49 2.54 -49.65
C ASN A 9 1.30 2.07 -48.44
N PRO A 10 0.96 2.49 -47.21
CA PRO A 10 0.52 1.46 -46.27
C PRO A 10 -0.55 1.91 -45.26
N GLY A 11 -1.60 1.10 -45.13
CA GLY A 11 -1.87 0.36 -43.90
C GLY A 11 -2.30 1.16 -42.65
N VAL A 12 -3.59 1.47 -42.54
CA VAL A 12 -4.23 1.73 -41.23
C VAL A 12 -4.69 0.39 -40.65
N LYS A 13 -3.83 -0.24 -39.83
CA LYS A 13 -4.27 -1.29 -38.91
C LYS A 13 -4.94 -0.62 -37.71
N LYS A 14 -6.23 -0.91 -37.52
CA LYS A 14 -6.96 -0.69 -36.26
C LYS A 14 -6.14 -1.24 -35.10
N MET A 15 -5.72 -0.38 -34.18
CA MET A 15 -5.16 -0.83 -32.90
C MET A 15 -6.30 -1.32 -32.01
N SER A 16 -6.46 -2.63 -31.95
CA SER A 16 -7.22 -3.30 -30.90
C SER A 16 -6.47 -3.11 -29.57
N LEU A 17 -7.08 -2.46 -28.59
CA LEU A 17 -6.61 -2.42 -27.20
C LEU A 17 -6.81 -3.80 -26.55
N GLY A 18 -6.03 -4.78 -26.99
CA GLY A 18 -5.96 -6.12 -26.42
C GLY A 18 -4.57 -6.36 -25.88
N GLN A 19 -4.48 -6.76 -24.60
CA GLN A 19 -3.31 -7.35 -23.93
C GLN A 19 -1.98 -6.60 -24.10
N LEU A 20 -1.47 -6.05 -22.98
CA LEU A 20 -0.02 -5.88 -22.85
C LEU A 20 0.65 -7.25 -23.13
N PRO A 21 1.66 -7.32 -24.03
CA PRO A 21 2.36 -8.56 -24.32
C PRO A 21 2.90 -9.17 -23.02
N PRO A 22 2.97 -10.51 -22.90
CA PRO A 22 3.78 -11.10 -21.84
C PRO A 22 5.19 -10.53 -21.97
N ALA A 23 5.70 -9.94 -20.89
CA ALA A 23 7.01 -9.32 -20.87
C ALA A 23 8.08 -10.36 -21.22
N ARG A 24 8.41 -10.50 -22.50
CA ARG A 24 9.58 -11.25 -22.96
C ARG A 24 10.80 -10.53 -22.39
N GLY A 25 11.62 -11.26 -21.64
CA GLY A 25 12.94 -10.77 -21.18
C GLY A 25 13.04 -10.23 -19.74
N VAL A 26 11.98 -10.27 -18.92
CA VAL A 26 12.14 -9.96 -17.47
C VAL A 26 12.63 -11.20 -16.73
N ALA A 27 13.83 -11.12 -16.16
CA ALA A 27 14.43 -12.19 -15.38
C ALA A 27 13.59 -12.50 -14.13
N CYS A 28 13.36 -13.79 -13.86
CA CYS A 28 12.66 -14.19 -12.65
C CYS A 28 13.53 -13.94 -11.42
N LEU A 29 12.93 -13.24 -10.45
CA LEU A 29 13.53 -12.89 -9.17
C LEU A 29 13.77 -14.12 -8.29
N GLY A 30 12.94 -15.15 -8.43
CA GLY A 30 13.04 -16.39 -7.65
C GLY A 30 14.08 -17.39 -8.17
N CYS A 31 14.48 -17.31 -9.45
CA CYS A 31 15.39 -18.29 -10.06
C CYS A 31 16.67 -17.66 -10.64
N GLN A 32 17.04 -16.45 -10.18
CA GLN A 32 18.26 -15.76 -10.57
C GLN A 32 18.47 -15.67 -12.10
N GLY A 33 17.38 -15.54 -12.86
CA GLY A 33 17.44 -15.43 -14.33
C GLY A 33 17.59 -16.74 -15.12
N SER A 34 17.45 -17.92 -14.52
CA SER A 34 17.44 -19.21 -15.26
C SER A 34 16.25 -19.40 -16.23
N CYS A 35 15.34 -18.44 -16.35
CA CYS A 35 14.22 -18.49 -17.28
C CYS A 35 14.21 -17.27 -18.24
N PRO A 36 13.78 -17.46 -19.50
CA PRO A 36 13.75 -16.39 -20.50
C PRO A 36 12.61 -15.36 -20.32
N GLY A 37 11.72 -15.59 -19.34
CA GLY A 37 10.54 -14.76 -19.06
C GLY A 37 9.41 -15.57 -18.45
N PHE A 38 8.29 -14.93 -18.10
CA PHE A 38 7.11 -15.66 -17.61
C PHE A 38 6.41 -16.39 -18.76
N GLU A 39 6.46 -17.73 -18.73
CA GLU A 39 5.66 -18.56 -19.62
C GLU A 39 4.57 -19.25 -18.80
N PRO A 40 3.30 -18.81 -18.84
CA PRO A 40 2.26 -19.41 -18.02
C PRO A 40 2.05 -20.88 -18.39
N HIS A 41 2.04 -21.76 -17.39
CA HIS A 41 1.62 -23.14 -17.57
C HIS A 41 0.15 -23.19 -18.02
N SER A 42 -0.20 -24.16 -18.86
CA SER A 42 -1.57 -24.33 -19.38
C SER A 42 -2.62 -24.67 -18.33
N TRP A 43 -2.24 -25.05 -17.11
CA TRP A 43 -3.17 -25.45 -16.04
C TRP A 43 -2.70 -25.09 -14.62
N ARG A 44 -1.49 -24.54 -14.48
CA ARG A 44 -0.92 -24.12 -13.19
C ARG A 44 -0.56 -22.63 -13.27
N LYS A 45 -0.76 -21.88 -12.19
CA LYS A 45 -0.43 -20.44 -12.11
C LYS A 45 1.07 -20.20 -11.88
N ILE A 46 1.93 -20.92 -12.60
CA ILE A 46 3.39 -20.89 -12.47
C ILE A 46 4.04 -20.84 -13.85
N CYS A 47 5.31 -20.41 -13.89
CA CYS A 47 6.11 -20.41 -15.10
C CYS A 47 6.47 -21.84 -15.52
N ARG A 48 6.38 -22.14 -16.82
CA ARG A 48 6.81 -23.42 -17.41
C ARG A 48 8.30 -23.66 -17.21
N SER A 49 9.13 -22.62 -17.31
CA SER A 49 10.59 -22.76 -17.30
C SER A 49 11.18 -22.92 -15.90
N CYS A 50 10.73 -22.14 -14.91
CA CYS A 50 11.33 -22.17 -13.56
C CYS A 50 10.34 -22.47 -12.44
N ARG A 51 9.05 -22.75 -12.75
CA ARG A 51 7.98 -23.09 -11.78
C ARG A 51 7.67 -22.03 -10.73
N CYS A 52 8.30 -20.86 -10.81
CA CYS A 52 7.98 -19.69 -10.01
C CYS A 52 6.60 -19.11 -10.37
N GLY A 53 5.92 -18.48 -9.41
CA GLY A 53 4.64 -17.80 -9.65
C GLY A 53 4.82 -16.58 -10.56
N GLN A 54 3.72 -16.07 -11.14
CA GLN A 54 3.77 -14.86 -11.99
C GLN A 54 4.38 -13.66 -11.26
N GLU A 55 4.16 -13.59 -9.95
CA GLU A 55 4.69 -12.58 -9.05
C GLU A 55 6.23 -12.56 -8.96
N GLU A 56 6.90 -13.62 -9.42
CA GLU A 56 8.36 -13.74 -9.47
C GLU A 56 8.95 -13.26 -10.79
N HIS A 57 8.13 -13.05 -11.83
CA HIS A 57 8.60 -12.77 -13.20
C HIS A 57 8.23 -11.40 -13.73
N CYS A 58 7.28 -10.70 -13.12
CA CYS A 58 6.85 -9.41 -13.60
C CYS A 58 6.31 -8.59 -12.41
N LEU A 59 7.21 -7.91 -11.71
CA LEU A 59 6.77 -6.86 -10.79
C LEU A 59 6.23 -5.70 -11.64
N SER A 60 5.04 -5.20 -11.31
CA SER A 60 4.52 -3.99 -11.94
C SER A 60 5.47 -2.82 -11.73
N SER A 61 5.43 -1.89 -12.67
CA SER A 61 6.07 -0.58 -12.48
C SER A 61 5.39 0.19 -11.36
N ASP A 62 6.12 1.13 -10.74
CA ASP A 62 5.56 2.01 -9.72
C ASP A 62 4.28 2.71 -10.19
N LEU A 63 4.25 3.18 -11.43
CA LEU A 63 3.07 3.84 -12.00
C LEU A 63 1.86 2.89 -12.12
N GLU A 64 2.07 1.63 -12.46
CA GLU A 64 1.00 0.64 -12.53
C GLU A 64 0.45 0.31 -11.14
N ASP A 65 1.34 0.16 -10.16
CA ASP A 65 0.93 -0.03 -8.76
C ASP A 65 0.12 1.17 -8.25
N ASP A 66 0.54 2.39 -8.56
CA ASP A 66 -0.20 3.59 -8.17
C ASP A 66 -1.55 3.72 -8.86
N ARG A 67 -1.67 3.26 -10.11
CA ARG A 67 -2.96 3.19 -10.81
C ARG A 67 -3.87 2.13 -10.19
N LYS A 68 -3.34 0.95 -9.85
CA LYS A 68 -4.11 -0.13 -9.21
C LYS A 68 -4.66 0.32 -7.86
N ILE A 69 -3.79 0.85 -6.98
CA ILE A 69 -4.20 1.37 -5.67
C ILE A 69 -5.11 2.60 -5.86
N GLY A 70 -4.80 3.48 -6.80
CA GLY A 70 -5.62 4.64 -7.14
C GLY A 70 -7.06 4.23 -7.48
N ARG A 71 -7.24 3.20 -8.31
CA ARG A 71 -8.56 2.63 -8.64
C ARG A 71 -9.24 2.02 -7.42
N LEU A 72 -8.51 1.30 -6.58
CA LEU A 72 -9.04 0.69 -5.36
C LEU A 72 -9.61 1.75 -4.40
N LEU A 73 -8.85 2.82 -4.14
CA LEU A 73 -9.23 3.87 -3.19
C LEU A 73 -10.24 4.86 -3.79
N THR A 74 -10.33 4.97 -5.12
CA THR A 74 -11.31 5.83 -5.79
C THR A 74 -12.74 5.34 -5.51
N GLY A 75 -13.59 6.27 -5.07
CA GLY A 75 -14.98 5.99 -4.69
C GLY A 75 -15.13 5.44 -3.27
N SER A 76 -14.05 5.41 -2.48
CA SER A 76 -14.08 5.10 -1.04
C SER A 76 -13.90 6.36 -0.19
N THR A 77 -14.02 6.23 1.14
CA THR A 77 -13.68 7.27 2.12
C THR A 77 -12.21 7.70 2.05
N HIS A 78 -11.34 6.90 1.44
CA HIS A 78 -9.91 7.15 1.29
C HIS A 78 -9.52 7.79 -0.05
N ALA A 79 -10.47 8.40 -0.77
CA ALA A 79 -10.20 9.06 -2.04
C ALA A 79 -9.20 10.24 -1.93
N SER A 80 -9.01 10.83 -0.74
CA SER A 80 -8.03 11.89 -0.48
C SER A 80 -6.57 11.43 -0.71
N LEU A 81 -6.30 10.14 -0.52
CA LEU A 81 -5.02 9.48 -0.80
C LEU A 81 -4.74 9.30 -2.29
N THR A 82 -5.58 9.84 -3.17
CA THR A 82 -5.39 9.75 -4.63
C THR A 82 -5.38 11.14 -5.27
N ALA A 83 -4.71 11.26 -6.41
CA ALA A 83 -4.63 12.48 -7.22
C ALA A 83 -5.18 12.23 -8.64
N ARG A 84 -5.87 13.22 -9.22
CA ARG A 84 -6.26 13.16 -10.64
C ARG A 84 -5.04 13.39 -11.53
N VAL A 85 -4.88 12.58 -12.57
CA VAL A 85 -3.84 12.76 -13.58
C VAL A 85 -4.33 13.75 -14.63
N ARG A 86 -3.54 14.80 -14.92
CA ARG A 86 -3.85 15.75 -15.99
C ARG A 86 -3.87 15.03 -17.34
N GLY A 87 -4.92 15.27 -18.14
CA GLY A 87 -5.08 14.65 -19.47
C GLY A 87 -5.40 13.14 -19.48
N GLY A 88 -5.55 12.51 -18.31
CA GLY A 88 -5.74 11.06 -18.19
C GLY A 88 -7.19 10.58 -18.15
N GLY A 89 -8.13 11.28 -18.78
CA GLY A 89 -9.53 10.82 -18.87
C GLY A 89 -10.23 10.57 -17.52
N GLY A 90 -9.85 11.31 -16.47
CA GLY A 90 -10.44 11.14 -15.12
C GLY A 90 -9.78 10.07 -14.25
N VAL A 91 -8.73 9.39 -14.73
CA VAL A 91 -7.97 8.40 -13.95
C VAL A 91 -7.31 9.06 -12.73
N ARG A 92 -7.42 8.37 -11.59
CA ARG A 92 -6.79 8.76 -10.33
C ARG A 92 -5.66 7.80 -9.99
N ILE A 93 -4.54 8.34 -9.52
CA ILE A 93 -3.37 7.59 -9.07
C ILE A 93 -3.20 7.73 -7.57
N TYR A 94 -2.66 6.71 -6.92
CA TYR A 94 -2.30 6.75 -5.51
C TYR A 94 -1.22 7.82 -5.27
N LYS A 95 -1.43 8.68 -4.27
CA LYS A 95 -0.43 9.61 -3.76
C LYS A 95 0.51 8.86 -2.83
N ARG A 96 1.33 7.99 -3.42
CA ARG A 96 2.29 7.19 -2.65
C ARG A 96 3.24 8.11 -1.88
N ASN A 97 3.34 7.89 -0.57
CA ASN A 97 4.28 8.61 0.27
C ASN A 97 5.68 7.97 0.13
N ARG A 98 6.56 8.58 -0.67
CA ARG A 98 7.97 8.20 -0.77
C ARG A 98 8.76 8.98 0.27
N MET A 99 9.46 8.30 1.16
CA MET A 99 10.24 8.93 2.22
C MET A 99 11.73 8.86 1.88
N ILE A 100 12.36 10.03 1.75
CA ILE A 100 13.79 10.16 1.49
C ILE A 100 14.47 10.61 2.78
N MET A 101 15.49 9.88 3.20
CA MET A 101 16.37 10.25 4.31
C MET A 101 17.73 10.63 3.76
N THR A 102 18.26 11.75 4.24
CA THR A 102 19.64 12.17 3.97
C THR A 102 20.39 12.24 5.30
N ASN A 103 21.28 11.28 5.53
CA ASN A 103 22.16 11.27 6.68
C ASN A 103 23.47 11.97 6.32
N PRO A 104 23.84 13.07 7.00
CA PRO A 104 25.14 13.69 6.78
C PRO A 104 26.25 12.76 7.28
N ILE A 105 27.18 12.42 6.40
CA ILE A 105 28.41 11.72 6.78
C ILE A 105 29.44 12.81 7.11
N ALA A 106 29.75 12.95 8.39
CA ALA A 106 30.76 13.87 8.87
C ALA A 106 32.17 13.30 8.64
N THR A 107 32.61 13.23 7.37
CA THR A 107 33.98 12.86 7.01
C THR A 107 34.66 14.00 6.27
N GLY A 108 35.39 14.85 6.99
CA GLY A 108 36.33 15.81 6.42
C GLY A 108 35.72 16.93 5.57
N LYS A 109 36.60 17.66 4.87
CA LYS A 109 36.37 19.00 4.27
C LYS A 109 35.19 19.12 3.28
N ASP A 110 34.60 18.01 2.85
CA ASP A 110 33.42 17.98 1.98
C ASP A 110 32.28 17.19 2.64
N PRO A 111 31.13 17.81 2.94
CA PRO A 111 29.99 17.08 3.48
C PRO A 111 29.46 16.10 2.44
N THR A 112 29.59 14.80 2.71
CA THR A 112 28.95 13.74 1.92
C THR A 112 27.64 13.35 2.60
N PHE A 113 26.62 13.00 1.81
CA PHE A 113 25.30 12.62 2.32
C PHE A 113 24.98 11.20 1.88
N ASP A 114 24.66 10.33 2.84
CA ASP A 114 24.06 9.04 2.54
C ASP A 114 22.55 9.22 2.36
N THR A 115 22.01 8.81 1.21
CA THR A 115 20.60 9.01 0.88
C THR A 115 19.88 7.67 0.80
N ILE A 116 19.01 7.40 1.77
CA ILE A 116 18.17 6.21 1.80
C ILE A 116 16.78 6.60 1.30
N THR A 117 16.30 5.93 0.25
CA THR A 117 14.95 6.15 -0.28
C THR A 117 14.05 4.96 0.06
N TYR A 118 13.00 5.21 0.85
CA TYR A 118 11.90 4.27 1.04
C TYR A 118 10.86 4.51 -0.06
N GLU A 119 10.55 3.47 -0.83
CA GLU A 119 9.55 3.51 -1.91
C GLU A 119 8.13 3.71 -1.37
N TRP A 120 7.89 3.44 -0.10
CA TRP A 120 6.62 3.66 0.59
C TRP A 120 6.85 3.94 2.07
N ALA A 121 6.02 4.82 2.63
CA ALA A 121 5.85 5.05 4.06
C ALA A 121 4.36 5.23 4.38
N PRO A 122 3.94 5.01 5.65
CA PRO A 122 2.56 5.21 6.05
C PRO A 122 2.02 6.60 5.68
N PRO A 123 0.75 6.72 5.29
CA PRO A 123 0.20 8.02 4.89
C PRO A 123 0.06 8.99 6.08
N GLY A 124 0.40 10.25 5.81
CA GLY A 124 0.22 11.39 6.71
C GLY A 124 1.13 11.44 7.94
N VAL A 125 2.07 10.51 8.11
CA VAL A 125 3.01 10.54 9.24
C VAL A 125 4.08 11.60 9.02
N THR A 126 4.60 12.16 10.12
CA THR A 126 5.84 12.95 10.09
C THR A 126 7.02 12.04 9.74
N GLN A 127 8.12 12.61 9.24
CA GLN A 127 9.32 11.84 8.93
C GLN A 127 9.82 11.05 10.17
N LYS A 128 9.90 11.69 11.33
CA LYS A 128 10.30 11.05 12.59
C LYS A 128 9.45 9.82 12.91
N LEU A 129 8.12 9.94 12.88
CA LEU A 129 7.22 8.84 13.17
C LEU A 129 7.30 7.73 12.10
N GLY A 130 7.45 8.13 10.84
CA GLY A 130 7.67 7.21 9.72
C GLY A 130 8.94 6.38 9.91
N LEU A 131 10.01 6.96 10.43
CA LEU A 131 11.27 6.26 10.71
C LEU A 131 11.14 5.28 11.88
N GLN A 132 10.54 5.71 12.99
CA GLN A 132 10.24 4.81 14.10
C GLN A 132 9.40 3.62 13.63
N TYR A 133 8.44 3.85 12.72
CA TYR A 133 7.65 2.78 12.13
C TYR A 133 8.52 1.83 11.30
N MET A 134 9.41 2.36 10.44
CA MET A 134 10.29 1.54 9.62
C MET A 134 11.28 0.72 10.46
N GLU A 135 11.73 1.22 11.61
CA GLU A 135 12.59 0.47 12.54
C GLU A 135 11.89 -0.78 13.11
N LEU A 136 10.56 -0.75 13.25
CA LEU A 136 9.75 -1.89 13.69
C LEU A 136 9.43 -2.89 12.57
N VAL A 137 9.74 -2.55 11.31
CA VAL A 137 9.60 -3.45 10.17
C VAL A 137 10.91 -4.25 10.01
N PRO A 138 10.85 -5.60 9.89
CA PRO A 138 12.04 -6.41 9.61
C PRO A 138 12.85 -5.89 8.43
N LYS A 139 14.18 -5.87 8.54
CA LYS A 139 15.07 -5.22 7.57
C LYS A 139 14.88 -5.74 6.15
N GLU A 140 14.61 -7.04 6.02
CA GLU A 140 14.39 -7.74 4.75
C GLU A 140 13.04 -7.39 4.10
N LYS A 141 12.14 -6.73 4.85
CA LYS A 141 10.81 -6.30 4.39
C LYS A 141 10.68 -4.78 4.28
N GLN A 142 11.71 -4.02 4.64
CA GLN A 142 11.69 -2.56 4.50
C GLN A 142 11.73 -2.17 3.02
N PRO A 143 10.83 -1.30 2.54
CA PRO A 143 10.71 -0.98 1.12
C PRO A 143 11.79 0.01 0.65
N VAL A 144 13.06 -0.25 0.95
CA VAL A 144 14.17 0.60 0.51
C VAL A 144 14.46 0.34 -0.96
N THR A 145 14.56 1.40 -1.78
CA THR A 145 14.79 1.31 -3.22
C THR A 145 15.98 0.42 -3.53
N GLY A 146 15.78 -0.55 -4.44
CA GLY A 146 16.82 -1.49 -4.88
C GLY A 146 17.08 -2.68 -3.94
N THR A 147 16.35 -2.80 -2.83
CA THR A 147 16.52 -3.92 -1.88
C THR A 147 15.48 -5.04 -2.06
N GLU A 148 15.76 -6.21 -1.48
CA GLU A 148 14.82 -7.33 -1.34
C GLU A 148 13.48 -6.89 -0.74
N GLY A 149 13.48 -5.96 0.22
CA GLY A 149 12.26 -5.49 0.87
C GLY A 149 11.37 -4.64 -0.05
N ALA A 150 11.94 -3.88 -0.98
CA ALA A 150 11.15 -3.21 -2.03
C ALA A 150 10.50 -4.22 -2.99
N LEU A 151 11.24 -5.28 -3.37
CA LEU A 151 10.70 -6.36 -4.19
C LEU A 151 9.60 -7.13 -3.44
N TYR A 152 9.80 -7.42 -2.16
CA TYR A 152 8.81 -8.04 -1.29
C TYR A 152 7.52 -7.21 -1.25
N ARG A 153 7.61 -5.90 -1.04
CA ARG A 153 6.44 -5.01 -1.05
C ARG A 153 5.66 -5.12 -2.37
N ARG A 154 6.33 -5.01 -3.52
CA ARG A 154 5.68 -5.12 -4.84
C ARG A 154 5.03 -6.49 -5.05
N ARG A 155 5.66 -7.56 -4.59
CA ARG A 155 5.09 -8.92 -4.61
C ARG A 155 3.83 -9.01 -3.77
N GLN A 156 3.85 -8.44 -2.56
CA GLN A 156 2.68 -8.39 -1.69
C GLN A 156 1.54 -7.56 -2.29
N LEU A 157 1.80 -6.45 -2.98
CA LEU A 157 0.78 -5.69 -3.70
C LEU A 157 0.05 -6.58 -4.73
N MET A 158 0.79 -7.30 -5.56
CA MET A 158 0.19 -8.20 -6.56
C MET A 158 -0.58 -9.36 -5.94
N ARG A 159 -0.07 -9.92 -4.84
CA ARG A 159 -0.68 -11.06 -4.16
C ARG A 159 -1.93 -10.68 -3.38
N GLN A 160 -1.86 -9.59 -2.61
CA GLN A 160 -2.91 -9.17 -1.68
C GLN A 160 -3.98 -8.32 -2.35
N LEU A 161 -3.63 -7.54 -3.38
CA LEU A 161 -4.53 -6.63 -4.10
C LEU A 161 -4.53 -6.91 -5.62
N PRO A 162 -4.89 -8.14 -6.03
CA PRO A 162 -4.91 -8.51 -7.45
C PRO A 162 -5.92 -7.67 -8.23
N VAL A 163 -5.47 -7.10 -9.35
CA VAL A 163 -6.28 -6.18 -10.18
C VAL A 163 -7.55 -6.84 -10.75
N TYR A 164 -7.49 -8.12 -11.06
CA TYR A 164 -8.60 -8.89 -11.62
C TYR A 164 -9.69 -9.23 -10.60
N ASP A 165 -9.49 -8.97 -9.31
CA ASP A 165 -10.57 -9.01 -8.31
C ASP A 165 -11.31 -7.66 -8.20
N GLN A 166 -10.87 -6.64 -8.96
CA GLN A 166 -11.35 -5.26 -8.81
C GLN A 166 -11.81 -4.64 -10.13
N ASP A 167 -11.18 -5.01 -11.25
CA ASP A 167 -11.45 -4.44 -12.56
C ASP A 167 -12.02 -5.52 -13.50
N PRO A 168 -13.31 -5.43 -13.88
CA PRO A 168 -13.93 -6.37 -14.81
C PRO A 168 -13.19 -6.46 -16.15
N ALA A 169 -12.54 -5.38 -16.60
CA ALA A 169 -11.76 -5.37 -17.84
C ALA A 169 -10.49 -6.25 -17.75
N CYS A 170 -10.08 -6.60 -16.54
CA CYS A 170 -8.96 -7.52 -16.28
C CYS A 170 -9.41 -8.98 -16.10
N CYS A 171 -10.71 -9.26 -16.07
CA CYS A 171 -11.26 -10.61 -15.98
C CYS A 171 -11.30 -11.26 -17.37
N ARG A 172 -10.83 -12.51 -17.47
CA ARG A 172 -10.98 -13.31 -18.70
C ARG A 172 -12.26 -14.14 -18.59
N GLY A 173 -13.23 -13.91 -19.47
CA GLY A 173 -14.45 -14.70 -19.54
C GLY A 173 -15.50 -14.37 -18.49
N LEU A 174 -15.54 -13.13 -18.01
CA LEU A 174 -16.68 -12.62 -17.25
C LEU A 174 -17.86 -12.45 -18.22
N ALA A 175 -19.00 -13.07 -17.92
CA ALA A 175 -20.19 -12.95 -18.77
C ALA A 175 -20.79 -11.53 -18.66
N GLU A 176 -21.50 -11.08 -19.70
CA GLU A 176 -22.03 -9.71 -19.76
C GLU A 176 -23.01 -9.41 -18.62
N ASP A 177 -23.76 -10.43 -18.17
CA ASP A 177 -24.68 -10.38 -17.03
C ASP A 177 -23.98 -10.37 -15.66
N GLU A 178 -22.72 -10.78 -15.58
CA GLU A 178 -21.91 -10.75 -14.36
C GLU A 178 -21.24 -9.40 -14.13
N LEU A 179 -21.12 -8.55 -15.16
CA LEU A 179 -20.51 -7.21 -15.07
C LEU A 179 -21.17 -6.34 -13.98
N PRO A 180 -22.51 -6.16 -13.97
CA PRO A 180 -23.16 -5.34 -12.96
C PRO A 180 -23.00 -5.92 -11.55
N ALA A 181 -22.96 -7.26 -11.43
CA ALA A 181 -22.77 -7.93 -10.15
C ALA A 181 -21.36 -7.68 -9.59
N MET A 182 -20.33 -7.72 -10.44
CA MET A 182 -18.95 -7.40 -10.05
C MET A 182 -18.82 -5.92 -9.66
N GLU A 183 -19.41 -5.00 -10.44
CA GLU A 183 -19.40 -3.57 -10.12
C GLU A 183 -20.09 -3.27 -8.78
N ALA A 184 -21.26 -3.87 -8.54
CA ALA A 184 -21.97 -3.76 -7.27
C ALA A 184 -21.14 -4.30 -6.09
N PHE A 185 -20.51 -5.46 -6.28
CA PHE A 185 -19.62 -6.05 -5.28
C PHE A 185 -18.43 -5.15 -4.96
N VAL A 186 -17.78 -4.57 -5.99
CA VAL A 186 -16.67 -3.64 -5.84
C VAL A 186 -17.10 -2.38 -5.10
N LYS A 187 -18.24 -1.81 -5.47
CA LYS A 187 -18.80 -0.64 -4.79
C LYS A 187 -19.07 -0.94 -3.31
N GLN A 188 -19.68 -2.08 -3.02
CA GLN A 188 -20.04 -2.48 -1.66
C GLN A 188 -18.81 -2.65 -0.77
N TYR A 189 -17.79 -3.42 -1.18
CA TYR A 189 -16.63 -3.59 -0.31
C TYR A 189 -15.86 -2.28 -0.12
N LYS A 190 -15.85 -1.36 -1.11
CA LYS A 190 -15.19 -0.06 -0.98
C LYS A 190 -15.85 0.80 0.09
N SER A 191 -17.17 0.72 0.23
CA SER A 191 -17.91 1.46 1.26
C SER A 191 -17.86 0.77 2.62
N GLU A 192 -17.95 -0.56 2.67
CA GLU A 192 -18.23 -1.31 3.91
C GLU A 192 -17.01 -1.98 4.54
N ALA A 193 -16.01 -2.37 3.74
CA ALA A 193 -14.89 -3.20 4.21
C ALA A 193 -13.51 -2.56 4.00
N LEU A 194 -13.29 -1.88 2.87
CA LEU A 194 -11.98 -1.32 2.52
C LEU A 194 -11.56 -0.23 3.51
N GLY A 195 -10.38 -0.37 4.08
CA GLY A 195 -9.76 0.60 4.96
C GLY A 195 -8.27 0.77 4.65
N VAL A 196 -7.70 1.87 5.13
CA VAL A 196 -6.25 2.11 5.16
C VAL A 196 -5.85 2.32 6.61
N GLY A 197 -4.85 1.57 7.09
CA GLY A 197 -4.37 1.67 8.45
C GLY A 197 -3.69 3.01 8.72
N GLU A 198 -3.90 3.54 9.91
CA GLU A 198 -3.35 4.82 10.34
C GLU A 198 -2.23 4.58 11.35
N VAL A 199 -1.05 5.11 11.07
CA VAL A 199 0.08 5.02 12.00
C VAL A 199 0.11 6.25 12.88
N ALA A 200 0.07 6.03 14.20
CA ALA A 200 0.15 7.05 15.24
C ALA A 200 0.76 6.45 16.51
N LEU A 201 1.02 7.28 17.52
CA LEU A 201 1.32 6.77 18.85
C LEU A 201 0.03 6.25 19.53
N PRO A 202 0.16 5.35 20.52
CA PRO A 202 -0.99 4.92 21.31
C PRO A 202 -1.78 6.10 21.91
N GLY A 203 -3.11 6.00 21.88
CA GLY A 203 -4.04 7.08 22.27
C GLY A 203 -4.25 8.20 21.24
N GLN A 204 -3.48 8.24 20.14
CA GLN A 204 -3.54 9.33 19.14
C GLN A 204 -4.26 8.93 17.84
N GLY A 205 -4.93 7.77 17.80
CA GLY A 205 -5.65 7.30 16.62
C GLY A 205 -6.89 8.16 16.30
N GLY A 206 -7.12 8.46 15.01
CA GLY A 206 -8.34 9.13 14.55
C GLY A 206 -8.39 10.63 14.84
N LEU A 207 -7.33 11.21 15.42
CA LEU A 207 -7.23 12.64 15.64
C LEU A 207 -6.90 13.35 14.32
N PRO A 208 -7.59 14.47 14.00
CA PRO A 208 -7.19 15.35 12.91
C PRO A 208 -5.74 15.79 13.11
N ARG A 209 -4.91 15.63 12.07
CA ARG A 209 -3.54 16.13 12.09
C ARG A 209 -3.59 17.64 11.89
N GLU A 210 -3.25 18.40 12.93
CA GLU A 210 -2.91 19.81 12.79
C GLU A 210 -1.64 19.90 11.94
N ASP A 211 -1.79 20.21 10.66
CA ASP A 211 -0.66 20.54 9.79
C ASP A 211 0.08 21.75 10.38
N GLY A 212 1.37 21.57 10.65
CA GLY A 212 2.22 22.47 11.42
C GLY A 212 1.97 23.97 11.21
N LYS A 213 1.37 24.60 12.22
CA LYS A 213 1.69 25.99 12.59
C LYS A 213 2.79 25.95 13.66
N PRO A 214 3.84 26.79 13.57
CA PRO A 214 4.80 26.93 14.65
C PRO A 214 4.08 27.43 15.90
N GLN A 215 4.05 26.62 16.96
CA GLN A 215 3.66 27.07 18.29
C GLN A 215 4.67 28.13 18.74
N GLN A 216 4.23 29.38 18.76
CA GLN A 216 4.92 30.43 19.48
C GLN A 216 4.89 30.10 20.98
N LYS A 217 6.08 30.13 21.57
CA LYS A 217 6.36 30.02 22.99
C LYS A 217 5.53 31.07 23.76
N PRO A 218 4.90 30.76 24.89
CA PRO A 218 4.19 31.77 25.68
C PRO A 218 5.21 32.69 26.37
N GLU A 219 5.01 34.00 26.22
CA GLU A 219 5.75 35.05 26.92
C GLU A 219 5.04 35.36 28.25
N ALA A 220 5.83 35.53 29.31
CA ALA A 220 5.39 35.62 30.70
C ALA A 220 4.92 37.04 31.10
N ALA A 221 3.90 37.11 31.97
CA ALA A 221 3.71 38.21 32.91
C ALA A 221 2.87 37.75 34.13
N GLU A 222 3.37 38.04 35.34
CA GLU A 222 2.82 37.82 36.71
C GLU A 222 2.23 39.14 37.29
N PRO A 223 1.70 39.23 38.54
CA PRO A 223 0.97 38.26 39.39
C PRO A 223 -0.28 38.88 40.11
N ALA A 224 -1.14 38.04 40.73
CA ALA A 224 -1.91 38.38 41.95
C ALA A 224 -2.48 37.11 42.64
N ALA A 225 -2.36 37.03 43.96
CA ALA A 225 -2.62 35.88 44.84
C ALA A 225 -3.96 35.99 45.62
N PRO A 226 -4.26 35.14 46.63
CA PRO A 226 -4.38 33.68 46.66
C PRO A 226 -5.76 33.23 47.22
N ALA A 227 -6.14 31.93 47.11
CA ALA A 227 -6.80 31.17 48.19
C ALA A 227 -7.18 29.70 47.81
N THR A 228 -6.80 28.80 48.74
CA THR A 228 -7.37 27.48 49.15
C THR A 228 -7.18 26.20 48.30
N ASN A 229 -6.42 25.28 48.92
CA ASN A 229 -6.64 23.83 49.08
C ASN A 229 -6.75 22.92 47.85
N GLY A 230 -5.59 22.40 47.43
CA GLY A 230 -5.21 21.01 47.71
C GLY A 230 -6.13 19.89 47.20
N SER A 231 -5.83 19.40 46.00
CA SER A 231 -5.91 17.97 45.72
C SER A 231 -4.75 17.60 44.79
N LEU A 232 -3.79 16.83 45.32
CA LEU A 232 -2.79 16.15 44.52
C LEU A 232 -3.54 15.15 43.63
N GLY A 233 -3.79 15.55 42.38
CA GLY A 233 -4.25 14.62 41.35
C GLY A 233 -3.16 13.59 41.09
N ASP A 234 -3.48 12.34 41.40
CA ASP A 234 -2.68 11.15 41.14
C ASP A 234 -2.17 11.11 39.68
N PRO A 235 -0.84 11.08 39.41
CA PRO A 235 -0.31 11.05 38.05
C PRO A 235 -0.28 9.64 37.43
N SER A 236 -1.06 8.67 37.91
CA SER A 236 -0.75 7.25 37.70
C SER A 236 -1.94 6.38 37.27
N LYS A 237 -2.61 6.74 36.18
CA LYS A 237 -3.20 5.72 35.29
C LYS A 237 -2.68 5.96 33.88
N GLU A 238 -1.42 5.57 33.66
CA GLU A 238 -0.96 5.29 32.29
C GLU A 238 -1.94 4.26 31.72
N ALA A 239 -2.75 4.67 30.74
CA ALA A 239 -3.63 3.75 30.05
C ALA A 239 -2.74 2.67 29.41
N GLU A 240 -2.84 1.44 29.90
CA GLU A 240 -2.06 0.34 29.35
C GLU A 240 -2.59 0.05 27.94
N TYR A 241 -1.81 0.48 26.96
CA TYR A 241 -2.10 0.30 25.55
C TYR A 241 -1.80 -1.15 25.16
N VAL A 242 -2.80 -1.89 24.69
CA VAL A 242 -2.65 -3.31 24.34
C VAL A 242 -2.81 -3.52 22.85
N CYS A 243 -1.97 -4.39 22.26
CA CYS A 243 -2.10 -4.81 20.87
C CYS A 243 -3.23 -5.82 20.71
N GLU A 244 -4.11 -5.59 19.73
CA GLU A 244 -5.31 -6.41 19.52
C GLU A 244 -4.98 -7.84 19.06
N LEU A 245 -3.84 -8.07 18.39
CA LEU A 245 -3.49 -9.42 17.91
C LEU A 245 -2.73 -10.25 18.96
N CYS A 246 -1.59 -9.75 19.45
CA CYS A 246 -0.72 -10.51 20.35
C CYS A 246 -1.08 -10.34 21.83
N LYS A 247 -1.97 -9.40 22.14
CA LYS A 247 -2.40 -9.05 23.51
C LYS A 247 -1.28 -8.54 24.43
N ALA A 248 -0.08 -8.29 23.89
CA ALA A 248 1.02 -7.67 24.61
C ALA A 248 0.88 -6.14 24.62
N ALA A 249 1.55 -5.50 25.59
CA ALA A 249 1.59 -4.05 25.72
C ALA A 249 2.23 -3.39 24.48
N ALA A 250 1.72 -2.21 24.13
CA ALA A 250 2.26 -1.31 23.14
C ALA A 250 2.83 -0.09 23.88
N PRO A 251 4.16 0.13 23.86
CA PRO A 251 4.77 1.28 24.53
C PRO A 251 4.19 2.60 24.02
N ALA A 252 3.92 3.55 24.90
CA ALA A 252 3.27 4.83 24.57
C ALA A 252 4.08 5.70 23.59
N ASP A 253 5.38 5.46 23.47
CA ASP A 253 6.32 6.14 22.57
C ASP A 253 6.64 5.34 21.29
N SER A 254 6.01 4.17 21.12
CA SER A 254 6.22 3.27 19.99
C SER A 254 5.05 3.33 19.00
N PRO A 255 5.29 3.47 17.68
CA PRO A 255 4.22 3.53 16.70
C PRO A 255 3.31 2.30 16.71
N VAL A 256 2.00 2.54 16.63
CA VAL A 256 0.97 1.52 16.42
C VAL A 256 0.18 1.82 15.15
N VAL A 257 -0.49 0.80 14.63
CA VAL A 257 -1.43 0.88 13.53
C VAL A 257 -2.83 0.86 14.09
N TYR A 258 -3.67 1.82 13.70
CA TYR A 258 -5.11 1.82 13.92
C TYR A 258 -5.85 1.42 12.65
N ALA A 259 -7.01 0.79 12.82
CA ALA A 259 -7.94 0.49 11.74
C ALA A 259 -9.25 1.23 12.01
N GLY A 260 -9.54 2.29 11.27
CA GLY A 260 -10.76 3.09 11.49
C GLY A 260 -12.05 2.27 11.54
N ARG A 261 -12.17 1.19 10.75
CA ARG A 261 -13.35 0.29 10.77
C ARG A 261 -13.45 -0.59 12.02
N ALA A 262 -12.36 -0.76 12.75
CA ALA A 262 -12.33 -1.44 14.03
C ALA A 262 -12.69 -0.51 15.21
N GLY A 263 -12.84 0.79 14.93
CA GLY A 263 -12.80 1.86 15.92
C GLY A 263 -11.37 2.15 16.39
N TYR A 264 -11.16 3.35 16.95
CA TYR A 264 -9.85 3.79 17.45
C TYR A 264 -9.53 3.31 18.88
N ALA A 265 -10.38 2.44 19.44
CA ALA A 265 -10.08 1.71 20.68
C ALA A 265 -9.16 0.50 20.44
N LYS A 266 -9.03 0.05 19.19
CA LYS A 266 -8.19 -1.10 18.81
C LYS A 266 -6.95 -0.63 18.07
N GLN A 267 -5.82 -1.24 18.41
CA GLN A 267 -4.51 -0.91 17.85
C GLN A 267 -3.68 -2.18 17.67
N TRP A 268 -2.73 -2.15 16.75
CA TRP A 268 -1.83 -3.25 16.46
C TRP A 268 -0.40 -2.74 16.43
N HIS A 269 0.55 -3.54 16.91
CA HIS A 269 1.94 -3.31 16.52
C HIS A 269 2.06 -3.40 14.99
N PRO A 270 3.03 -2.71 14.36
CA PRO A 270 3.28 -2.80 12.92
C PRO A 270 3.40 -4.24 12.41
N ALA A 271 4.13 -5.09 13.13
CA ALA A 271 4.29 -6.51 12.81
C ALA A 271 3.03 -7.36 13.08
N CYS A 272 2.06 -6.83 13.83
CA CYS A 272 0.82 -7.51 14.19
C CYS A 272 -0.36 -7.14 13.28
N PHE A 273 -0.21 -6.17 12.38
CA PHE A 273 -1.26 -5.80 11.43
C PHE A 273 -1.28 -6.74 10.21
N LEU A 274 -1.74 -7.96 10.46
CA LEU A 274 -1.66 -9.10 9.53
C LEU A 274 -3.03 -9.49 8.99
N CYS A 275 -3.09 -10.04 7.78
CA CYS A 275 -4.30 -10.67 7.27
C CYS A 275 -4.71 -11.87 8.15
N ALA A 276 -6.00 -11.93 8.52
CA ALA A 276 -6.55 -13.03 9.33
C ALA A 276 -6.34 -14.43 8.73
N ARG A 277 -6.31 -14.57 7.39
CA ARG A 277 -6.17 -15.88 6.71
C ARG A 277 -4.74 -16.30 6.43
N CYS A 278 -3.93 -15.43 5.82
CA CYS A 278 -2.56 -15.81 5.43
C CYS A 278 -1.47 -15.35 6.39
N ARG A 279 -1.81 -14.56 7.42
CA ARG A 279 -0.86 -14.08 8.44
C ARG A 279 0.31 -13.26 7.86
N GLU A 280 0.18 -12.77 6.63
CA GLU A 280 1.12 -11.83 6.02
C GLU A 280 0.78 -10.38 6.43
N PRO A 281 1.79 -9.51 6.61
CA PRO A 281 1.57 -8.08 6.85
C PRO A 281 0.76 -7.45 5.73
N LEU A 282 -0.22 -6.63 6.09
CA LEU A 282 -1.09 -5.97 5.12
C LEU A 282 -0.32 -4.90 4.36
N VAL A 283 -0.17 -5.13 3.06
CA VAL A 283 0.64 -4.28 2.20
C VAL A 283 0.08 -2.87 2.14
N ASP A 284 0.95 -1.87 2.30
CA ASP A 284 0.61 -0.46 2.37
C ASP A 284 -0.46 -0.11 3.42
N LEU A 285 -0.64 -0.98 4.43
CA LEU A 285 -1.69 -0.91 5.43
C LEU A 285 -3.11 -0.95 4.84
N ILE A 286 -3.27 -1.39 3.59
CA ILE A 286 -4.57 -1.54 2.95
C ILE A 286 -5.20 -2.83 3.46
N TYR A 287 -6.40 -2.73 4.03
CA TYR A 287 -7.10 -3.84 4.64
C TYR A 287 -8.58 -3.86 4.28
N PHE A 288 -9.20 -5.00 4.52
CA PHE A 288 -10.62 -5.24 4.36
C PHE A 288 -11.16 -5.76 5.69
N TRP A 289 -12.05 -5.02 6.32
CA TRP A 289 -12.60 -5.39 7.61
C TRP A 289 -13.69 -6.45 7.45
N LYS A 290 -13.56 -7.56 8.18
CA LYS A 290 -14.55 -8.64 8.19
C LYS A 290 -14.44 -9.44 9.48
N ASP A 291 -15.57 -9.76 10.09
CA ASP A 291 -15.67 -10.63 11.26
C ASP A 291 -14.74 -10.21 12.42
N GLY A 292 -14.64 -8.89 12.65
CA GLY A 292 -13.83 -8.32 13.73
C GLY A 292 -12.31 -8.33 13.50
N ALA A 293 -11.85 -8.69 12.29
CA ALA A 293 -10.43 -8.79 11.96
C ALA A 293 -10.09 -8.12 10.60
N PRO A 294 -8.82 -7.73 10.40
CA PRO A 294 -8.37 -7.20 9.12
C PRO A 294 -7.96 -8.33 8.15
N TRP A 295 -8.37 -8.21 6.89
CA TRP A 295 -8.09 -9.15 5.81
C TRP A 295 -7.38 -8.46 4.64
N CYS A 296 -6.59 -9.21 3.87
CA CYS A 296 -6.12 -8.71 2.58
C CYS A 296 -7.25 -8.81 1.53
N GLY A 297 -7.21 -7.96 0.50
CA GLY A 297 -8.26 -7.89 -0.52
C GLY A 297 -8.55 -9.24 -1.18
N ARG A 298 -7.50 -9.98 -1.54
CA ARG A 298 -7.61 -11.34 -2.10
C ARG A 298 -8.46 -12.27 -1.23
N HIS A 299 -8.11 -12.42 0.05
CA HIS A 299 -8.79 -13.37 0.93
C HIS A 299 -10.16 -12.87 1.38
N TYR A 300 -10.35 -11.56 1.51
CA TYR A 300 -11.68 -10.99 1.73
C TYR A 300 -12.62 -11.35 0.56
N CYS A 301 -12.22 -11.03 -0.67
CA CYS A 301 -13.02 -11.31 -1.87
C CYS A 301 -13.30 -12.80 -2.03
N GLU A 302 -12.28 -13.65 -1.88
CA GLU A 302 -12.41 -15.12 -1.96
C GLU A 302 -13.35 -15.70 -0.90
N SER A 303 -13.52 -15.02 0.25
CA SER A 303 -14.44 -15.47 1.30
C SER A 303 -15.90 -15.12 1.05
N LEU A 304 -16.19 -14.25 0.07
CA LEU A 304 -17.54 -13.79 -0.26
C LEU A 304 -18.02 -14.28 -1.63
N ARG A 305 -17.12 -14.36 -2.60
CA ARG A 305 -17.43 -14.77 -3.98
C ARG A 305 -16.34 -15.70 -4.50
N PRO A 306 -16.70 -16.74 -5.27
CA PRO A 306 -15.70 -17.54 -5.97
C PRO A 306 -14.91 -16.65 -6.94
N ARG A 307 -13.60 -16.91 -7.07
CA ARG A 307 -12.77 -16.20 -8.06
C ARG A 307 -13.00 -16.80 -9.44
N CYS A 308 -13.02 -15.96 -10.48
CA CYS A 308 -13.13 -16.42 -11.86
C CYS A 308 -12.08 -17.50 -12.14
N SER A 309 -12.48 -18.58 -12.84
CA SER A 309 -11.55 -19.61 -13.25
C SER A 309 -10.51 -18.98 -14.18
N VAL A 310 -9.23 -19.14 -13.87
CA VAL A 310 -8.16 -18.88 -14.84
C VAL A 310 -8.22 -20.05 -15.82
N ARG A 311 -9.04 -19.94 -16.86
CA ARG A 311 -8.92 -20.80 -18.04
C ARG A 311 -7.77 -20.29 -18.90
#